data_AF-A0A1I7IXQ4-F1
#
_entry.id   AF-A0A1I7IXQ4-F1
#
_cell.length_a   1.000
_cell.length_b   1.000
_cell.length_c   1.000
_cell.angle_alpha   90.00
_cell.angle_beta   90.00
_cell.angle_gamma   90.00
#
_symmetry.space_group_name_H-M   'P 1'
#
loop_
_entity.id
_entity.type
_entity.pdbx_description
1 polymer ?
#
loop_
_entity_poly.entity_id
_entity_poly.type
_entity_poly.pdbx_seq_one_letter_code
_entity_poly.pdbx_strand_id
1 'polypeptide(L)'
;MSEIIKAFPANPTNSLIEAQDILFQATYTAEFLRGSICNAAGLDNGFELSPAEAYGFANVLQNLIESIKKASTILEECEREAQS
;
A
#
# COMPACT_ATOMS: atom_id res chain seq x y z
N MET A 1 37.44 16.42 26.08
CA MET A 1 36.50 15.33 25.77
C MET A 1 35.96 15.60 24.39
N SER A 2 36.38 14.81 23.42
CA SER A 2 35.88 14.86 22.04
C SER A 2 34.42 14.42 22.07
N GLU A 3 33.51 15.32 21.71
CA GLU A 3 32.15 14.95 21.36
C GLU A 3 32.23 13.97 20.20
N ILE A 4 31.96 12.70 20.48
CA ILE A 4 31.76 11.71 19.44
C ILE A 4 30.47 12.14 18.75
N ILE A 5 30.62 12.78 17.59
CA ILE A 5 29.52 13.02 16.67
C ILE A 5 28.93 11.63 16.39
N LYS A 6 27.78 11.33 16.99
CA LYS A 6 27.01 10.14 16.64
C LYS A 6 26.70 10.26 15.15
N ALA A 7 27.25 9.36 14.35
CA ALA A 7 26.85 9.25 12.96
C ALA A 7 25.34 9.04 12.90
N PHE A 8 24.66 9.74 12.00
CA PHE A 8 23.24 9.48 11.70
C PHE A 8 23.07 7.97 11.43
N PRO A 9 22.13 7.29 12.11
CA PRO A 9 21.85 5.89 11.81
C PRO A 9 21.26 5.75 10.39
N ALA A 10 21.38 4.53 9.88
CA ALA A 10 21.14 4.04 8.51
C ALA A 10 20.24 4.91 7.61
N ASN A 11 20.76 5.26 6.43
CA ASN A 11 19.99 5.94 5.38
C ASN A 11 18.69 5.14 5.07
N PRO A 12 17.50 5.60 5.49
CA PRO A 12 16.24 4.87 5.32
C PRO A 12 15.73 4.95 3.87
N THR A 13 16.49 5.59 2.97
CA THR A 13 16.12 5.82 1.57
C THR A 13 15.63 4.53 0.89
N ASN A 14 16.27 3.38 1.12
CA ASN A 14 15.84 2.13 0.49
C ASN A 14 14.48 1.66 1.02
N SER A 15 14.24 1.72 2.33
CA SER A 15 12.96 1.36 2.94
C SER A 15 11.86 2.34 2.54
N LEU A 16 12.16 3.64 2.46
CA LEU A 16 11.23 4.66 1.98
C LEU A 16 10.88 4.48 0.50
N ILE A 17 11.86 4.13 -0.33
CA ILE A 17 11.63 3.78 -1.75
C ILE A 17 10.75 2.53 -1.83
N GLU A 18 11.02 1.48 -1.04
CA GLU A 18 10.18 0.27 -1.02
C GLU A 18 8.74 0.59 -0.62
N ALA A 19 8.54 1.38 0.44
CA ALA A 19 7.20 1.80 0.87
C ALA A 19 6.50 2.62 -0.22
N GLN A 20 7.21 3.53 -0.88
CA GLN A 20 6.69 4.31 -2.00
C GLN A 20 6.25 3.41 -3.16
N ASP A 21 7.10 2.47 -3.58
CA ASP A 21 6.81 1.55 -4.67
C ASP A 21 5.55 0.70 -4.38
N ILE A 22 5.45 0.18 -3.15
CA ILE A 22 4.28 -0.58 -2.70
C ILE A 22 3.01 0.28 -2.75
N LEU A 23 3.07 1.51 -2.24
CA LEU A 23 1.92 2.42 -2.24
C LEU A 23 1.52 2.85 -3.66
N PHE A 24 2.49 2.97 -4.57
CA PHE A 24 2.22 3.29 -5.97
C PHE A 24 1.47 2.15 -6.66
N GLN A 25 1.90 0.90 -6.45
CA GLN A 25 1.19 -0.28 -6.95
C GLN A 25 -0.21 -0.44 -6.33
N ALA A 26 -0.33 -0.17 -5.02
CA ALA A 26 -1.61 -0.14 -4.33
C ALA A 26 -2.58 0.88 -4.94
N THR A 27 -2.07 2.06 -5.30
CA THR A 27 -2.85 3.12 -5.95
C THR A 27 -3.38 2.67 -7.32
N TYR A 28 -2.54 2.06 -8.15
CA TYR A 28 -3.00 1.51 -9.44
C TYR A 28 -4.08 0.45 -9.28
N THR A 29 -3.91 -0.43 -8.30
CA THR A 29 -4.90 -1.48 -8.02
C THR A 29 -6.23 -0.87 -7.55
N ALA A 30 -6.18 0.13 -6.67
CA ALA A 30 -7.36 0.85 -6.21
C ALA A 30 -8.08 1.59 -7.36
N GLU A 31 -7.34 2.24 -8.26
CA GLU A 31 -7.91 2.91 -9.44
C GLU A 31 -8.52 1.91 -10.42
N PHE A 32 -7.89 0.75 -10.63
CA PHE A 32 -8.45 -0.33 -11.44
C PHE A 32 -9.78 -0.85 -10.87
N LEU A 33 -9.83 -1.09 -9.55
CA LEU A 33 -11.04 -1.50 -8.86
C LEU A 33 -12.12 -0.41 -8.94
N ARG A 34 -11.75 0.86 -8.70
CA ARG A 34 -12.65 2.01 -8.84
C ARG A 34 -13.24 2.08 -10.25
N GLY A 35 -12.41 1.97 -11.28
CA GLY A 35 -12.86 1.95 -12.67
C GLY A 35 -13.81 0.79 -12.95
N SER A 36 -13.49 -0.40 -12.46
CA SER A 36 -14.33 -1.60 -12.65
C SER A 36 -15.69 -1.46 -11.97
N ILE A 37 -15.74 -0.92 -10.75
CA ILE A 37 -16.98 -0.71 -9.98
C ILE A 37 -17.79 0.46 -10.56
N CYS A 38 -17.14 1.61 -10.81
CA CYS A 38 -17.82 2.82 -11.26
C CYS A 38 -18.34 2.71 -12.70
N ASN A 39 -17.64 1.99 -13.59
CA ASN A 39 -18.16 1.71 -14.93
C ASN A 39 -19.42 0.83 -14.88
N ALA A 40 -19.55 0.01 -13.83
CA ALA A 40 -20.74 -0.81 -13.62
C ALA A 40 -21.85 -0.06 -12.84
N ALA A 41 -21.49 0.96 -12.05
CA ALA A 41 -22.44 1.80 -11.30
C ALA A 41 -23.28 2.75 -12.17
N GLY A 42 -22.97 2.88 -13.47
CA GLY A 42 -23.86 3.51 -14.45
C GLY A 42 -25.09 2.65 -14.81
N LEU A 43 -25.16 1.42 -14.29
CA LEU A 43 -26.33 0.55 -14.35
C LEU A 43 -27.10 0.73 -13.05
N ASP A 44 -28.35 1.19 -13.13
CA ASP A 44 -29.23 1.50 -11.97
C ASP A 44 -29.42 0.34 -10.96
N ASN A 45 -28.91 -0.86 -11.28
CA ASN A 45 -29.13 -2.09 -10.54
C ASN A 45 -27.85 -2.64 -9.86
N GLY A 46 -26.74 -1.90 -9.89
CA GLY A 46 -25.43 -2.42 -9.45
C GLY A 46 -24.85 -3.44 -10.43
N PHE A 47 -23.81 -4.16 -10.01
CA PHE A 47 -23.16 -5.19 -10.83
C PHE A 47 -23.16 -6.53 -10.09
N GLU A 48 -23.61 -7.57 -10.78
CA GLU A 48 -23.64 -8.93 -10.25
C GLU A 48 -22.38 -9.65 -10.71
N LEU A 49 -21.63 -10.19 -9.76
CA LEU A 49 -20.47 -11.02 -10.03
C LEU A 49 -20.87 -12.49 -9.96
N SER A 50 -20.38 -13.28 -10.90
CA SER A 50 -20.37 -14.73 -10.72
C SER A 50 -19.53 -15.10 -9.49
N PRO A 51 -19.74 -16.30 -8.89
CA PRO A 51 -18.96 -16.73 -7.73
C PRO A 51 -17.44 -16.67 -7.95
N ALA A 52 -16.96 -16.99 -9.15
CA ALA A 52 -15.54 -16.95 -9.50
C ALA A 52 -15.01 -15.51 -9.55
N GLU A 53 -15.77 -14.59 -10.14
CA GLU A 53 -15.40 -13.17 -10.20
C GLU A 53 -15.43 -12.52 -8.81
N ALA A 54 -16.43 -12.86 -7.98
CA ALA A 54 -16.51 -12.39 -6.60
C ALA A 54 -15.31 -12.85 -5.78
N TYR A 55 -14.89 -14.11 -5.93
CA TYR A 55 -13.69 -14.64 -5.28
C TYR A 55 -12.41 -13.94 -5.75
N GLY A 56 -12.26 -13.75 -7.07
CA GLY A 56 -11.14 -13.01 -7.64
C GLY A 56 -11.08 -11.58 -7.13
N PHE A 57 -12.22 -10.89 -7.09
CA PHE A 57 -12.35 -9.53 -6.59
C PHE A 57 -11.97 -9.43 -5.10
N ALA A 58 -12.47 -10.35 -4.27
CA ALA A 58 -12.11 -10.42 -2.85
C ALA A 58 -10.60 -10.64 -2.66
N ASN A 59 -9.98 -11.51 -3.47
CA ASN A 59 -8.54 -11.76 -3.40
C ASN A 59 -7.71 -10.50 -3.78
N VAL A 60 -8.13 -9.77 -4.81
CA VAL A 60 -7.49 -8.50 -5.18
C VAL A 60 -7.61 -7.46 -4.07
N LEU A 61 -8.79 -7.33 -3.44
CA LEU A 61 -8.98 -6.44 -2.30
C LEU A 61 -8.11 -6.83 -1.10
N GLN A 62 -8.02 -8.12 -0.79
CA GLN A 62 -7.17 -8.60 0.29
C GLN A 62 -5.70 -8.26 0.03
N ASN A 63 -5.19 -8.53 -1.17
CA ASN A 63 -3.81 -8.21 -1.54
C ASN A 63 -3.52 -6.70 -1.47
N LEU A 64 -4.49 -5.86 -1.85
CA LEU A 64 -4.38 -4.41 -1.72
C LEU A 64 -4.24 -3.99 -0.24
N ILE A 65 -5.08 -4.52 0.65
CA ILE A 65 -5.03 -4.24 2.08
C ILE A 65 -3.69 -4.69 2.67
N GLU A 66 -3.20 -5.88 2.30
CA GLU A 66 -1.93 -6.41 2.77
C GLU A 66 -0.74 -5.55 2.30
N SER A 67 -0.77 -5.07 1.06
CA SER A 67 0.24 -4.14 0.52
C SER A 67 0.28 -2.83 1.30
N ILE A 68 -0.88 -2.23 1.57
CA ILE A 68 -0.97 -0.98 2.36
C ILE A 68 -0.44 -1.20 3.78
N LYS A 69 -0.79 -2.32 4.41
CA LYS A 69 -0.27 -2.69 5.74
C LYS A 69 1.25 -2.81 5.73
N LYS A 70 1.82 -3.52 4.74
CA LYS A 70 3.27 -3.67 4.60
C LYS A 70 3.97 -2.30 4.49
N ALA A 71 3.48 -1.43 3.61
CA ALA A 71 4.04 -0.08 3.47
C ALA A 71 3.94 0.73 4.77
N SER A 72 2.81 0.62 5.49
CA SER A 72 2.62 1.30 6.78
C SER A 72 3.63 0.83 7.82
N THR A 73 3.85 -0.49 7.94
CA THR A 73 4.86 -1.05 8.86
C THR A 73 6.26 -0.53 8.56
N ILE A 74 6.66 -0.46 7.28
CA ILE A 74 7.96 0.09 6.89
C ILE A 74 8.10 1.56 7.32
N LEU A 75 7.05 2.37 7.13
CA LEU A 75 7.06 3.78 7.51
C LEU A 75 7.15 3.96 9.04
N GLU A 76 6.41 3.15 9.81
CA GLU A 76 6.47 3.16 11.29
C GLU A 76 7.84 2.75 11.82
N GLU A 77 8.52 1.79 11.17
CA GLU A 77 9.89 1.41 11.50
C GLU A 77 10.88 2.54 11.21
N CYS A 78 10.78 3.18 10.04
CA CYS A 78 11.61 4.33 9.68
C CYS A 78 11.44 5.51 10.65
N GLU A 79 10.20 5.79 11.07
CA GLU A 79 9.92 6.86 12.05
C GLU A 79 10.56 6.55 13.41
N ARG A 80 10.46 5.31 13.86
CA ARG A 80 11.04 4.86 15.14
C ARG A 80 12.56 4.94 15.14
N GLU A 81 13.20 4.55 14.04
CA GLU A 81 14.66 4.64 13.87
C GLU A 81 15.15 6.09 13.81
N ALA A 82 14.37 7.01 13.23
CA ALA A 82 14.70 8.44 13.19
C ALA A 82 14.64 9.14 14.56
N GLN A 83 13.92 8.56 15.53
CA GLN A 83 13.75 9.09 16.88
C GLN A 83 14.75 8.51 17.91
N SER A 84 15.58 7.53 17.51
CA SER A 84 16.48 6.78 18.41
C SER A 84 17.95 7.21 18.35
#